data_AF-A0A925QC90-F1
#
_entry.id   AF-A0A925QC90-F1
#
_cell.length_a   1.000
_cell.length_b   1.000
_cell.length_c   1.000
_cell.angle_alpha   90.00
_cell.angle_beta   90.00
_cell.angle_gamma   90.00
#
_symmetry.space_group_name_H-M   'P 1'
#
loop_
_entity.id
_entity.type
_entity.pdbx_description
1 polymer ?
#
loop_
_entity_poly.entity_id
_entity_poly.type
_entity_poly.pdbx_seq_one_letter_code
_entity_poly.pdbx_strand_id
1 'polypeptide(L)'
;MATSPVHKTLSDVARRLSEEQIDYAIIGGMALALHGFIRPTEDVDLLMSRQGLEEFHEKLVGRGYVPLFPGARKHFRNTETGVKVEVITAGEYPGDGKPKPVVFPEPKTVAIDVAEYRVVGLESLIELKLASGLSAKHRELRDLADVQQLIEILHLPSELSQRLDGSVRDEYLRLWTLAQRAREDENETT
;
A
#
# COMPACT_ATOMS: atom_id res chain seq x y z
N MET A 1 -1.63 0.75 -26.23
CA MET A 1 -0.96 -0.35 -25.49
C MET A 1 -2.00 -1.01 -24.62
N ALA A 2 -2.05 -2.34 -24.55
CA ALA A 2 -3.02 -3.01 -23.68
C ALA A 2 -2.65 -2.77 -22.21
N THR A 3 -3.56 -2.17 -21.44
CA THR A 3 -3.42 -2.00 -19.99
C THR A 3 -3.24 -3.36 -19.32
N SER A 4 -2.28 -3.50 -18.40
CA SER A 4 -2.01 -4.77 -17.71
C SER A 4 -3.25 -5.26 -16.94
N PRO A 5 -3.41 -6.57 -16.70
CA PRO A 5 -4.54 -7.10 -15.92
C PRO A 5 -4.70 -6.41 -14.56
N VAL A 6 -3.59 -6.12 -13.86
CA VAL A 6 -3.59 -5.46 -12.56
C VAL A 6 -4.09 -4.02 -12.66
N HIS A 7 -3.62 -3.25 -13.65
CA HIS A 7 -4.11 -1.88 -13.88
C HIS A 7 -5.60 -1.85 -14.25
N LYS A 8 -6.07 -2.83 -15.04
CA LYS A 8 -7.51 -2.97 -15.34
C LYS A 8 -8.33 -3.24 -14.09
N THR A 9 -7.87 -4.16 -13.23
CA THR A 9 -8.54 -4.44 -11.94
C THR A 9 -8.51 -3.25 -10.99
N LEU A 10 -7.40 -2.51 -10.95
CA LEU A 10 -7.30 -1.29 -10.15
C LEU A 10 -8.34 -0.25 -10.61
N SER A 11 -8.43 -0.02 -11.92
CA SER A 11 -9.41 0.90 -12.51
C SER A 11 -10.84 0.46 -12.22
N ASP A 12 -11.16 -0.82 -12.42
CA ASP A 12 -12.51 -1.36 -12.18
C ASP A 12 -12.91 -1.26 -10.70
N VAL A 13 -12.01 -1.66 -9.79
CA VAL A 13 -12.33 -1.63 -8.35
C VAL A 13 -12.47 -0.21 -7.83
N ALA A 14 -11.58 0.71 -8.24
CA ALA A 14 -11.65 2.12 -7.87
C ALA A 14 -12.97 2.77 -8.34
N ARG A 15 -13.35 2.53 -9.60
CA ARG A 15 -14.59 3.04 -10.17
C ARG A 15 -15.81 2.51 -9.41
N ARG A 16 -15.89 1.20 -9.19
CA ARG A 16 -17.05 0.58 -8.51
C ARG A 16 -17.17 1.00 -7.05
N LEU A 17 -16.06 1.11 -6.32
CA LEU A 17 -16.06 1.61 -4.96
C LEU A 17 -16.58 3.06 -4.90
N SER A 18 -16.18 3.89 -5.87
CA SER A 18 -16.65 5.27 -5.98
C SER A 18 -18.15 5.35 -6.32
N GLU A 19 -18.63 4.55 -7.27
CA GLU A 19 -20.05 4.45 -7.64
C GLU A 19 -20.93 4.01 -6.46
N GLU A 20 -20.42 3.07 -5.66
CA GLU A 20 -21.10 2.55 -4.48
C GLU A 20 -20.91 3.39 -3.21
N GLN A 21 -20.14 4.49 -3.31
CA GLN A 21 -19.79 5.37 -2.20
C GLN A 21 -19.10 4.66 -1.02
N ILE A 22 -18.32 3.61 -1.32
CA ILE A 22 -17.54 2.87 -0.33
C ILE A 22 -16.18 3.53 -0.20
N ASP A 23 -15.86 4.00 1.01
CA ASP A 23 -14.57 4.63 1.28
C ASP A 23 -13.42 3.62 1.24
N TYR A 24 -12.37 3.98 0.51
CA TYR A 24 -11.19 3.16 0.34
C TYR A 24 -9.91 3.98 0.18
N ALA A 25 -8.77 3.32 0.34
CA ALA A 25 -7.49 3.80 -0.13
C ALA A 25 -6.72 2.65 -0.77
N ILE A 26 -6.08 2.88 -1.91
CA ILE A 26 -5.11 1.94 -2.49
C ILE A 26 -3.86 1.97 -1.62
N ILE A 27 -3.37 0.79 -1.27
CA ILE A 27 -2.14 0.57 -0.49
C ILE A 27 -1.18 -0.36 -1.28
N GLY A 28 -0.13 -0.84 -0.62
CA GLY A 28 0.72 -1.90 -1.16
C GLY A 28 1.51 -1.50 -2.41
N GLY A 29 1.66 -2.44 -3.35
CA GLY A 29 2.47 -2.25 -4.56
C GLY A 29 1.93 -1.20 -5.52
N MET A 30 0.60 -1.13 -5.69
CA MET A 30 -0.01 -0.14 -6.57
C MET A 30 0.08 1.29 -6.00
N ALA A 31 0.04 1.45 -4.68
CA ALA A 31 0.27 2.75 -4.06
C ALA A 31 1.69 3.27 -4.33
N LEU A 32 2.71 2.41 -4.28
CA LEU A 32 4.09 2.79 -4.65
C LEU A 32 4.14 3.36 -6.06
N ALA A 33 3.52 2.67 -7.02
CA ALA A 33 3.51 3.09 -8.42
C ALA A 33 2.83 4.45 -8.58
N LEU A 34 1.72 4.69 -7.88
CA LEU A 34 1.00 5.97 -7.89
C LEU A 34 1.77 7.10 -7.20
N HIS A 35 2.70 6.78 -6.29
CA HIS A 35 3.65 7.72 -5.69
C HIS A 35 4.96 7.87 -6.49
N GLY A 36 5.06 7.27 -7.69
CA GLY A 36 6.21 7.44 -8.58
C GLY A 36 7.29 6.36 -8.48
N PHE A 37 7.11 5.34 -7.65
CA PHE A 37 8.00 4.17 -7.60
C PHE A 37 7.33 2.94 -8.23
N ILE A 38 7.68 2.67 -9.49
CA ILE A 38 7.12 1.55 -10.25
C ILE A 38 7.95 0.29 -10.00
N ARG A 39 7.29 -0.77 -9.55
CA ARG A 39 7.83 -2.14 -9.54
C ARG A 39 6.76 -3.12 -10.01
N PRO A 40 7.14 -4.31 -10.49
CA PRO A 40 6.17 -5.37 -10.75
C PRO A 40 5.34 -5.69 -9.51
N THR A 41 4.03 -5.74 -9.66
CA THR A 41 3.06 -6.18 -8.66
C THR A 41 1.95 -6.92 -9.38
N GLU A 42 1.43 -7.98 -8.76
CA GLU A 42 0.49 -8.92 -9.39
C GLU A 42 -0.91 -8.84 -8.79
N ASP A 43 -1.05 -8.08 -7.71
CA ASP A 43 -2.26 -7.92 -6.93
C ASP A 43 -2.58 -6.44 -6.64
N VAL A 44 -3.82 -6.23 -6.20
CA VAL A 44 -4.33 -4.94 -5.74
C VAL A 44 -4.65 -5.03 -4.26
N ASP A 45 -4.03 -4.17 -3.46
CA ASP A 45 -4.28 -4.07 -2.02
C ASP A 45 -5.11 -2.82 -1.73
N LEU A 46 -6.18 -2.97 -0.96
CA LEU A 46 -7.11 -1.92 -0.59
C LEU A 46 -7.23 -1.81 0.93
N LEU A 47 -7.30 -0.59 1.43
CA LEU A 47 -7.66 -0.27 2.80
C LEU A 47 -9.11 0.19 2.84
N MET A 48 -9.92 -0.41 3.70
CA MET A 48 -11.33 -0.04 3.93
C MET A 48 -11.62 0.06 5.42
N SER A 49 -12.73 0.70 5.80
CA SER A 49 -13.29 0.50 7.13
C SER A 49 -13.91 -0.91 7.23
N ARG A 50 -14.21 -1.39 8.44
CA ARG A 50 -14.94 -2.66 8.62
C ARG A 50 -16.31 -2.61 7.95
N GLN A 51 -17.01 -1.49 8.07
CA GLN A 51 -18.30 -1.26 7.40
C GLN A 51 -18.13 -1.28 5.87
N GLY A 52 -17.10 -0.62 5.34
CA GLY A 52 -16.84 -0.61 3.90
C GLY A 52 -16.57 -2.00 3.34
N LEU A 53 -15.92 -2.89 4.11
CA LEU A 53 -15.77 -4.30 3.71
C LEU A 53 -17.12 -5.03 3.68
N GLU A 54 -18.01 -4.80 4.64
CA GLU A 54 -19.36 -5.41 4.60
C GLU A 54 -20.16 -4.92 3.38
N GLU A 55 -20.13 -3.62 3.10
CA GLU A 55 -20.74 -3.03 1.90
C GLU A 55 -20.12 -3.60 0.61
N PHE A 56 -18.80 -3.85 0.60
CA PHE A 56 -18.12 -4.51 -0.52
C PHE A 56 -18.67 -5.93 -0.74
N HIS A 57 -18.89 -6.70 0.32
CA HIS A 57 -19.50 -8.03 0.22
C HIS A 57 -20.92 -7.95 -0.35
N GLU A 58 -21.74 -7.03 0.14
CA GLU A 58 -23.13 -6.90 -0.29
C GLU A 58 -23.25 -6.46 -1.76
N LYS A 59 -22.40 -5.55 -2.19
CA LYS A 59 -22.54 -4.86 -3.48
C LYS A 59 -21.65 -5.43 -4.59
N LEU A 60 -20.46 -5.93 -4.28
CA LEU A 60 -19.47 -6.33 -5.29
C LEU A 60 -19.20 -7.84 -5.35
N VAL A 61 -19.34 -8.56 -4.24
CA VAL A 61 -19.11 -10.02 -4.23
C VAL A 61 -20.25 -10.74 -4.95
N GLY A 62 -19.89 -11.63 -5.87
CA GLY A 62 -20.80 -12.24 -6.84
C GLY A 62 -21.12 -11.36 -8.05
N ARG A 63 -20.62 -10.12 -8.11
CA ARG A 63 -20.90 -9.14 -9.18
C ARG A 63 -19.66 -8.61 -9.88
N GLY A 64 -18.66 -9.47 -10.07
CA GLY A 64 -17.36 -9.12 -10.65
C GLY A 64 -16.18 -9.48 -9.75
N TYR A 65 -16.47 -9.78 -8.48
CA TYR A 65 -15.49 -10.29 -7.52
C TYR A 65 -16.02 -11.56 -6.87
N VAL A 66 -15.15 -12.53 -6.68
CA VAL A 66 -15.46 -13.77 -5.95
C VAL A 66 -14.42 -13.99 -4.85
N PRO A 67 -14.77 -14.64 -3.72
CA PRO A 67 -13.79 -15.03 -2.73
C PRO A 67 -12.67 -15.88 -3.36
N LEU A 68 -11.42 -15.62 -2.98
CA LEU A 68 -10.27 -16.32 -3.54
C LEU A 68 -10.27 -17.82 -3.18
N PHE A 69 -10.84 -18.17 -2.03
CA PHE A 69 -11.03 -19.53 -1.54
C PHE A 69 -12.29 -19.59 -0.63
N PRO A 70 -12.87 -20.78 -0.38
CA PRO A 70 -14.05 -20.90 0.49
C PRO A 70 -13.82 -20.27 1.87
N GLY A 71 -14.72 -19.38 2.27
CA GLY A 71 -14.62 -18.65 3.54
C GLY A 71 -13.70 -17.42 3.54
N ALA A 72 -13.03 -17.11 2.43
CA ALA A 72 -12.24 -15.88 2.33
C ALA A 72 -13.15 -14.64 2.44
N ARG A 73 -12.91 -13.82 3.47
CA ARG A 73 -13.64 -12.56 3.69
C ARG A 73 -12.89 -11.32 3.22
N LYS A 74 -11.58 -11.43 2.98
CA LYS A 74 -10.68 -10.32 2.65
C LYS A 74 -9.83 -10.54 1.41
N HIS A 75 -9.86 -11.74 0.85
CA HIS A 75 -9.14 -12.06 -0.38
C HIS A 75 -10.14 -12.41 -1.46
N PHE A 76 -10.09 -11.67 -2.55
CA PHE A 76 -10.99 -11.78 -3.67
C PHE A 76 -10.21 -11.97 -4.96
N ARG A 77 -10.93 -12.42 -5.98
CA ARG A 77 -10.46 -12.48 -7.35
C ARG A 77 -11.43 -11.69 -8.22
N ASN A 78 -10.89 -10.78 -9.03
CA ASN A 78 -11.66 -10.14 -10.08
C ASN A 78 -11.98 -11.19 -11.17
N THR A 79 -13.25 -11.32 -11.55
CA THR A 79 -13.71 -12.40 -12.44
C THR A 79 -13.33 -12.19 -13.90
N GLU A 80 -13.01 -10.95 -14.30
CA GLU A 80 -12.63 -10.63 -15.68
C GLU A 80 -11.12 -10.84 -15.89
N THR A 81 -10.30 -10.35 -14.96
CA THR A 81 -8.84 -10.35 -15.13
C THR A 81 -8.14 -11.51 -14.41
N GLY A 82 -8.81 -12.14 -13.44
CA GLY A 82 -8.22 -13.14 -12.56
C GLY A 82 -7.28 -12.58 -11.48
N VAL A 83 -7.10 -11.27 -11.40
CA VAL A 83 -6.20 -10.60 -10.45
C VAL A 83 -6.72 -10.71 -9.02
N LYS A 84 -5.80 -10.96 -8.07
CA LYS A 84 -6.11 -10.99 -6.63
C LYS A 84 -6.36 -9.56 -6.14
N VAL A 85 -7.43 -9.38 -5.40
CA VAL A 85 -7.71 -8.15 -4.64
C VAL A 85 -7.73 -8.51 -3.16
N GLU A 86 -6.92 -7.83 -2.37
CA GLU A 86 -6.84 -8.00 -0.92
C GLU A 86 -7.36 -6.76 -0.23
N VAL A 87 -8.26 -6.95 0.74
CA VAL A 87 -8.82 -5.86 1.55
C VAL A 87 -8.30 -5.98 2.97
N ILE A 88 -7.59 -4.95 3.40
CA ILE A 88 -7.17 -4.74 4.79
C ILE A 88 -8.16 -3.76 5.43
N THR A 89 -8.60 -4.06 6.65
CA THR A 89 -9.52 -3.18 7.39
C THR A 89 -8.77 -2.29 8.37
N ALA A 90 -9.29 -1.08 8.56
CA ALA A 90 -8.79 -0.14 9.57
C ALA A 90 -8.73 -0.79 10.97
N GLY A 91 -7.67 -0.49 11.70
CA GLY A 91 -7.35 -1.05 13.01
C GLY A 91 -6.61 -2.39 12.98
N GLU A 92 -6.32 -2.96 11.81
CA GLU A 92 -5.38 -4.08 11.69
C GLU A 92 -3.93 -3.63 11.81
N TYR A 93 -3.01 -4.60 11.93
CA TYR A 93 -1.58 -4.35 12.10
C TYR A 93 -0.78 -4.80 10.87
N PRO A 94 0.19 -4.00 10.39
CA PRO A 94 1.04 -4.36 9.25
C PRO A 94 1.99 -5.51 9.58
N GLY A 95 2.57 -6.16 8.57
CA GLY A 95 3.58 -7.22 8.75
C GLY A 95 3.00 -8.51 9.35
N ASP A 96 3.39 -8.83 10.59
CA ASP A 96 3.01 -10.08 11.27
C ASP A 96 1.57 -10.10 11.83
N GLY A 97 0.80 -9.02 11.64
CA GLY A 97 -0.59 -8.91 12.09
C GLY A 97 -0.76 -8.78 13.61
N LYS A 98 0.33 -8.65 14.39
CA LYS A 98 0.26 -8.55 15.86
C LYS A 98 0.20 -7.11 16.33
N PRO A 99 -0.35 -6.84 17.53
CA PRO A 99 -0.42 -5.49 18.08
C PRO A 99 0.92 -4.76 18.09
N LYS A 100 0.93 -3.54 17.55
CA LYS A 100 2.08 -2.62 17.52
C LYS A 100 1.60 -1.16 17.38
N PRO A 101 2.48 -0.16 17.58
CA PRO A 101 2.08 1.25 17.53
C PRO A 101 1.48 1.67 16.19
N VAL A 102 2.09 1.24 15.08
CA VAL A 102 1.58 1.50 13.73
C VAL A 102 0.41 0.57 13.41
N VAL A 103 -0.73 1.15 13.06
CA VAL A 103 -1.96 0.48 12.67
C VAL A 103 -2.41 0.94 11.30
N PHE A 104 -3.17 0.11 10.59
CA PHE A 104 -3.87 0.55 9.39
C PHE A 104 -4.91 1.62 9.77
N PRO A 105 -4.80 2.85 9.26
CA PRO A 105 -5.68 3.96 9.64
C PRO A 105 -7.06 3.85 8.95
N GLU A 106 -7.98 4.74 9.30
CA GLU A 106 -9.22 4.90 8.53
C GLU A 106 -8.90 5.48 7.14
N PRO A 107 -9.43 4.92 6.03
CA PRO A 107 -9.10 5.40 4.68
C PRO A 107 -9.46 6.87 4.49
N LYS A 108 -10.54 7.36 5.12
CA LYS A 108 -10.95 8.77 5.04
C LYS A 108 -9.92 9.75 5.57
N THR A 109 -9.08 9.33 6.51
CA THR A 109 -8.14 10.24 7.19
C THR A 109 -6.79 10.33 6.50
N VAL A 110 -6.45 9.34 5.67
CA VAL A 110 -5.13 9.24 5.03
C VAL A 110 -5.16 9.16 3.51
N ALA A 111 -6.33 8.93 2.90
CA ALA A 111 -6.44 8.87 1.46
C ALA A 111 -6.31 10.28 0.83
N ILE A 112 -5.48 10.35 -0.21
CA ILE A 112 -5.34 11.51 -1.08
C ILE A 112 -5.80 11.14 -2.50
N ASP A 113 -6.22 12.14 -3.27
CA ASP A 113 -6.59 11.95 -4.67
C ASP A 113 -5.32 11.97 -5.54
N VAL A 114 -5.09 10.90 -6.29
CA VAL A 114 -4.02 10.79 -7.29
C VAL A 114 -4.64 10.33 -8.60
N ALA A 115 -4.73 11.24 -9.57
CA ALA A 115 -5.51 11.04 -10.79
C ALA A 115 -6.97 10.62 -10.45
N GLU A 116 -7.46 9.51 -10.98
CA GLU A 116 -8.80 8.96 -10.67
C GLU A 116 -8.86 8.10 -9.40
N TYR A 117 -7.78 8.00 -8.63
CA TYR A 117 -7.65 7.05 -7.53
C TYR A 117 -7.59 7.71 -6.15
N ARG A 118 -8.22 7.06 -5.16
CA ARG A 118 -7.95 7.29 -3.73
C ARG A 118 -6.76 6.43 -3.29
N VAL A 119 -5.66 7.07 -2.89
CA VAL A 119 -4.40 6.39 -2.55
C VAL A 119 -3.99 6.78 -1.13
N VAL A 120 -3.42 5.86 -0.36
CA VAL A 120 -2.84 6.22 0.94
C VAL A 120 -1.75 7.28 0.76
N GLY A 121 -1.74 8.31 1.61
CA GLY A 121 -0.71 9.34 1.59
C GLY A 121 0.70 8.77 1.79
N LEU A 122 1.71 9.46 1.26
CA LEU A 122 3.08 8.97 1.22
C LEU A 122 3.65 8.65 2.61
N GLU A 123 3.39 9.52 3.61
CA GLU A 123 3.83 9.29 4.99
C GLU A 123 3.26 8.00 5.56
N SER A 124 1.93 7.82 5.49
CA SER A 124 1.29 6.61 5.97
C SER A 124 1.74 5.37 5.17
N LEU A 125 2.02 5.49 3.87
CA LEU A 125 2.60 4.39 3.09
C LEU A 125 3.97 3.97 3.62
N ILE A 126 4.84 4.95 3.92
CA ILE A 126 6.17 4.72 4.48
C ILE A 126 6.06 4.07 5.86
N GLU A 127 5.21 4.59 6.75
CA GLU A 127 5.00 4.02 8.08
C GLU A 127 4.53 2.57 8.02
N LEU A 128 3.54 2.26 7.18
CA LEU A 128 3.01 0.91 7.02
C LEU A 128 4.08 -0.06 6.50
N LYS A 129 4.93 0.39 5.57
CA LYS A 129 6.03 -0.41 5.04
C LYS A 129 7.14 -0.64 6.05
N LEU A 130 7.55 0.39 6.79
CA LEU A 130 8.55 0.27 7.85
C LEU A 130 8.07 -0.69 8.95
N ALA A 131 6.85 -0.50 9.43
CA ALA A 131 6.27 -1.36 10.45
C ALA A 131 6.10 -2.81 9.97
N SER A 132 5.75 -3.00 8.69
CA SER A 132 5.72 -4.33 8.06
C SER A 132 7.11 -4.96 8.02
N GLY A 133 8.10 -4.22 7.50
CA GLY A 133 9.48 -4.69 7.35
C GLY A 133 10.14 -5.04 8.68
N LEU A 134 9.91 -4.28 9.73
CA LEU A 134 10.46 -4.51 11.07
C LEU A 134 9.87 -5.74 11.79
N SER A 135 8.68 -6.19 11.39
CA SER A 135 7.95 -7.24 12.11
C SER A 135 7.76 -8.54 11.34
N ALA A 136 7.86 -8.53 10.01
CA ALA A 136 7.67 -9.70 9.17
C ALA A 136 8.97 -10.07 8.41
N LYS A 137 9.68 -11.11 8.86
CA LYS A 137 10.94 -11.57 8.26
C LYS A 137 10.88 -11.87 6.76
N HIS A 138 9.74 -12.38 6.28
CA HIS A 138 9.53 -12.67 4.86
C HIS A 138 9.25 -11.41 4.02
N ARG A 139 9.01 -10.25 4.66
CA ARG A 139 8.76 -8.95 4.03
C ARG A 139 9.89 -7.96 4.27
N GLU A 140 10.70 -8.14 5.31
CA GLU A 140 11.79 -7.24 5.75
C GLU A 140 12.59 -6.68 4.59
N LEU A 141 13.24 -7.54 3.80
CA LEU A 141 14.08 -7.10 2.68
C LEU A 141 13.30 -6.31 1.63
N ARG A 142 12.05 -6.70 1.34
CA ARG A 142 11.24 -6.08 0.30
C ARG A 142 10.69 -4.73 0.74
N ASP A 143 10.04 -4.69 1.90
CA ASP A 143 9.34 -3.49 2.38
C ASP A 143 10.33 -2.40 2.82
N LEU A 144 11.49 -2.77 3.39
CA LEU A 144 12.55 -1.80 3.70
C LEU A 144 13.25 -1.29 2.43
N ALA A 145 13.49 -2.15 1.44
CA ALA A 145 14.03 -1.72 0.15
C ALA A 145 13.06 -0.76 -0.58
N ASP A 146 11.74 -0.99 -0.50
CA ASP A 146 10.77 -0.06 -1.08
C ASP A 146 10.84 1.33 -0.45
N VAL A 147 11.02 1.42 0.87
CA VAL A 147 11.14 2.71 1.57
C VAL A 147 12.46 3.39 1.19
N GLN A 148 13.55 2.65 1.12
CA GLN A 148 14.83 3.20 0.65
C GLN A 148 14.71 3.75 -0.78
N GLN A 149 14.10 2.99 -1.71
CA GLN A 149 13.87 3.41 -3.08
C GLN A 149 12.97 4.66 -3.16
N LEU A 150 11.93 4.76 -2.33
CA LEU A 150 11.11 5.97 -2.24
C LEU A 150 11.92 7.18 -1.79
N ILE A 151 12.80 7.02 -0.79
CA ILE A 151 13.71 8.07 -0.34
C ILE A 151 14.59 8.56 -1.49
N GLU A 152 15.14 7.63 -2.27
CA GLU A 152 16.02 7.93 -3.40
C GLU A 152 15.29 8.56 -4.58
N ILE A 153 14.12 8.06 -4.97
CA ILE A 153 13.40 8.58 -6.14
C ILE A 153 12.79 9.95 -5.84
N LEU A 154 12.17 10.10 -4.67
CA LEU A 154 11.44 11.30 -4.29
C LEU A 154 12.28 12.31 -3.53
N HIS A 155 13.58 12.02 -3.32
CA HIS A 155 14.51 12.89 -2.59
C HIS A 155 13.99 13.26 -1.21
N LEU A 156 13.49 12.27 -0.47
CA LEU A 156 12.80 12.52 0.78
C LEU A 156 13.76 13.06 1.85
N PRO A 157 13.34 14.08 2.63
CA PRO A 157 14.16 14.66 3.70
C PRO A 157 14.24 13.74 4.91
N SER A 158 15.33 13.85 5.68
CA SER A 158 15.50 13.11 6.94
C SER A 158 14.45 13.53 7.99
N GLU A 159 14.00 14.79 7.90
CA GLU A 159 13.03 15.45 8.76
C GLU A 159 11.64 14.81 8.67
N LEU A 160 11.35 14.08 7.59
CA LEU A 160 10.11 13.31 7.46
C LEU A 160 9.94 12.34 8.64
N SER A 161 11.04 11.81 9.21
CA SER A 161 11.02 10.96 10.40
C SER A 161 10.25 11.57 11.58
N GLN A 162 10.23 12.90 11.71
CA GLN A 162 9.54 13.60 12.81
C GLN A 162 8.01 13.50 12.69
N ARG A 163 7.51 13.24 11.49
CA ARG A 163 6.09 13.08 11.16
C ARG A 163 5.63 11.62 11.21
N LEU A 164 6.57 10.68 11.31
CA LEU A 164 6.29 9.26 11.47
C LEU A 164 6.10 8.89 12.95
N ASP A 165 5.46 7.75 13.20
CA ASP A 165 5.36 7.12 14.50
C ASP A 165 6.74 6.83 15.09
N GLY A 166 6.88 7.03 16.40
CA GLY A 166 8.13 6.87 17.13
C GLY A 166 8.81 5.51 16.93
N SER A 167 8.02 4.44 16.73
CA SER A 167 8.52 3.08 16.58
C SER A 167 9.24 2.80 15.26
N VAL A 168 9.09 3.66 14.24
CA VAL A 168 9.69 3.47 12.91
C VAL A 168 10.72 4.53 12.53
N ARG A 169 10.94 5.57 13.37
CA ARG A 169 11.81 6.72 13.05
C ARG A 169 13.26 6.32 12.83
N ASP A 170 13.80 5.54 13.75
CA ASP A 170 15.20 5.11 13.70
C ASP A 170 15.48 4.30 12.43
N GLU A 171 14.52 3.48 12.02
CA GLU A 171 14.63 2.68 10.81
C GLU A 171 14.55 3.56 9.55
N TYR A 172 13.65 4.55 9.52
CA TYR A 172 13.63 5.54 8.43
C TYR A 172 14.97 6.28 8.30
N LEU A 173 15.52 6.76 9.42
CA LEU A 173 16.80 7.49 9.43
C LEU A 173 17.97 6.61 9.00
N ARG A 174 17.95 5.33 9.39
CA ARG A 174 18.92 4.33 8.95
C ARG A 174 18.88 4.17 7.43
N LEU A 175 17.69 3.95 6.86
CA LEU A 175 17.51 3.81 5.40
C LEU A 175 17.87 5.10 4.66
N TRP A 176 17.51 6.26 5.20
CA TRP A 176 17.87 7.56 4.63
C TRP A 176 19.39 7.76 4.57
N THR A 177 20.11 7.40 5.63
CA THR A 177 21.59 7.48 5.67
C THR A 177 22.23 6.57 4.62
N LEU A 178 21.69 5.36 4.44
CA LEU A 178 22.16 4.43 3.39
C LEU A 178 21.93 4.99 1.99
N ALA A 179 20.75 5.58 1.74
CA ALA A 179 20.42 6.23 0.47
C ALA A 179 21.35 7.40 0.13
N GLN A 180 21.79 8.20 1.12
CA GLN A 180 22.74 9.29 0.85
C GLN A 180 24.13 8.77 0.48
N ARG A 181 24.63 7.75 1.18
CA ARG A 181 25.96 7.17 0.87
C ARG A 181 26.03 6.58 -0.53
N ALA A 182 24.97 5.88 -0.96
CA ALA A 182 24.92 5.32 -2.31
C ALA A 182 25.04 6.40 -3.39
N ARG A 183 24.43 7.57 -3.18
CA ARG A 183 24.55 8.72 -4.10
C ARG A 183 25.93 9.36 -4.10
N GLU A 184 26.58 9.43 -2.94
CA GLU A 184 27.95 9.95 -2.84
C GLU A 184 28.93 9.06 -3.63
N ASP A 185 28.82 7.74 -3.47
CA ASP A 185 29.66 6.76 -4.18
C ASP A 185 29.45 6.82 -5.72
N GLU A 186 28.21 7.02 -6.19
CA GLU A 186 27.89 7.19 -7.62
C GLU A 186 28.48 8.48 -8.22
N ASN A 187 28.47 9.57 -7.44
CA ASN A 187 29.01 10.85 -7.87
C ASN A 187 30.54 10.91 -7.86
N GLU A 188 31.22 10.15 -6.99
CA GLU A 188 32.69 10.06 -6.96
C GLU A 188 33.27 9.18 -8.09
N THR A 189 32.43 8.34 -8.71
CA THR A 189 32.85 7.43 -9.79
C THR A 189 32.64 8.02 -11.20
N THR A 190 32.03 9.21 -11.32
CA THR A 190 31.72 9.90 -12.59
C THR A 190 32.65 11.10 -12.82
#